data_AF-A0A1Y4AD01-F1
#
_entry.id   AF-A0A1Y4AD01-F1
#
_cell.length_a   1.000
_cell.length_b   1.000
_cell.length_c   1.000
_cell.angle_alpha   90.00
_cell.angle_beta   90.00
_cell.angle_gamma   90.00
#
_symmetry.space_group_name_H-M   'P 1'
#
loop_
_entity.id
_entity.type
_entity.pdbx_description
1 polymer ?
#
loop_
_entity_poly.entity_id
_entity_poly.type
_entity_poly.pdbx_seq_one_letter_code
_entity_poly.pdbx_strand_id
1 'polypeptide(L)'
;MPTVAELDVAPVRVEVDTTWTNHLFKGSTPVEAQREALVARALAGGSADLLVEPKVRHEANRHWFRTEHRLTVSGYPARYERFRSATLEDIRTINAVRCPDTVRTTLVLAETLRPTPRKGASLGKAVSVTTPKPVRAKGGKFRERRSGYRGLVEGSYINLTTSSDFRGDGFAFSTIHGRQCGKHFFAGLGVGVFKANAERLNSGYDDYGYTDSKVMVPFFLNAKAYLLKSRFSPYVEVRGGYEVSETESYYLSGGIGLSYSRFELGANYFQFDGLSGIQARLAILF
;
A
#
# COMPACT_ATOMS: atom_id res chain seq x y z
N MET A 1 -14.33 43.97 4.28
CA MET A 1 -15.58 43.21 4.50
C MET A 1 -15.49 41.91 3.72
N PRO A 2 -16.08 40.79 4.19
CA PRO A 2 -16.06 39.53 3.44
C PRO A 2 -16.82 39.68 2.12
N THR A 3 -16.41 38.92 1.11
CA THR A 3 -17.06 38.88 -0.21
C THR A 3 -17.98 37.66 -0.28
N VAL A 4 -19.20 37.84 -0.75
CA VAL A 4 -20.20 36.77 -0.95
C VAL A 4 -20.41 36.59 -2.44
N ALA A 5 -20.61 35.34 -2.85
CA ALA A 5 -20.98 34.99 -4.21
C ALA A 5 -22.45 34.58 -4.25
N GLU A 6 -23.21 35.21 -5.13
CA GLU A 6 -24.56 34.78 -5.50
C GLU A 6 -24.45 33.67 -6.54
N LEU A 7 -25.25 32.64 -6.37
CA LEU A 7 -25.22 31.43 -7.17
C LEU A 7 -26.55 31.24 -7.88
N ASP A 8 -26.49 31.02 -9.19
CA ASP A 8 -27.61 30.52 -9.97
C ASP A 8 -27.59 28.99 -9.89
N VAL A 9 -28.48 28.42 -9.07
CA VAL A 9 -28.50 26.99 -8.75
C VAL A 9 -29.56 26.30 -9.61
N ALA A 10 -29.14 25.29 -10.36
CA ALA A 10 -30.07 24.49 -11.15
C ALA A 10 -31.06 23.75 -10.25
N PRO A 11 -32.36 23.70 -10.61
CA PRO A 11 -33.39 23.06 -9.80
C PRO A 11 -33.28 21.53 -9.79
N VAL A 12 -32.58 20.95 -10.76
CA VAL A 12 -32.43 19.50 -10.91
C VAL A 12 -31.09 19.05 -10.35
N ARG A 13 -31.14 18.05 -9.47
CA ARG A 13 -29.96 17.42 -8.91
C ARG A 13 -29.32 16.47 -9.92
N VAL A 14 -28.02 16.58 -10.11
CA VAL A 14 -27.24 15.69 -10.97
C VAL A 14 -26.59 14.60 -10.13
N GLU A 15 -26.55 13.39 -10.66
CA GLU A 15 -25.86 12.23 -10.08
C GLU A 15 -25.05 11.54 -11.17
N VAL A 16 -23.76 11.32 -10.90
CA VAL A 16 -22.83 10.66 -11.81
C VAL A 16 -22.09 9.58 -11.03
N ASP A 17 -22.01 8.39 -11.59
CA ASP A 17 -21.28 7.27 -11.02
C ASP A 17 -20.15 6.77 -11.93
N THR A 18 -19.19 6.09 -11.29
CA THR A 18 -18.10 5.41 -11.96
C THR A 18 -17.71 4.17 -11.17
N THR A 19 -17.22 3.16 -11.88
CA THR A 19 -16.70 1.93 -11.31
C THR A 19 -15.33 1.64 -11.87
N TRP A 20 -14.40 1.23 -11.02
CA TRP A 20 -13.09 0.76 -11.46
C TRP A 20 -12.55 -0.34 -10.58
N THR A 21 -11.57 -1.07 -11.10
CA THR A 21 -10.96 -2.21 -10.41
C THR A 21 -9.46 -1.96 -10.23
N ASN A 22 -9.00 -2.08 -8.99
CA ASN A 22 -7.59 -2.05 -8.65
C ASN A 22 -7.07 -3.48 -8.54
N HIS A 23 -6.01 -3.79 -9.29
CA HIS A 23 -5.34 -5.09 -9.26
C HIS A 23 -4.06 -5.02 -8.45
N LEU A 24 -3.79 -6.06 -7.66
CA LEU A 24 -2.63 -6.13 -6.77
C LEU A 24 -1.28 -5.95 -7.52
N PHE A 25 -1.22 -6.36 -8.80
CA PHE A 25 0.03 -6.39 -9.59
C PHE A 25 0.08 -5.42 -10.78
N LYS A 26 -1.03 -4.74 -11.14
CA LYS A 26 -1.10 -3.85 -12.32
C LYS A 26 -1.24 -2.37 -11.97
N GLY A 27 -1.07 -2.01 -10.70
CA GLY A 27 -1.22 -0.65 -10.20
C GLY A 27 -2.64 -0.34 -9.71
N SER A 28 -2.76 0.74 -8.95
CA SER A 28 -4.02 1.19 -8.35
C SER A 28 -4.30 2.64 -8.74
N THR A 29 -5.52 2.93 -9.20
CA THR A 29 -5.98 4.31 -9.34
C THR A 29 -6.54 4.78 -8.00
N PRO A 30 -6.05 5.91 -7.46
CA PRO A 30 -6.55 6.45 -6.19
C PRO A 30 -7.98 6.99 -6.35
N VAL A 31 -8.76 6.84 -5.28
CA VAL A 31 -10.17 7.29 -5.22
C VAL A 31 -10.28 8.81 -5.45
N GLU A 32 -9.30 9.58 -4.99
CA GLU A 32 -9.27 11.04 -5.12
C GLU A 32 -9.19 11.49 -6.59
N ALA A 33 -8.33 10.86 -7.40
CA ALA A 33 -8.24 11.16 -8.83
C ALA A 33 -9.54 10.82 -9.57
N GLN A 34 -10.18 9.70 -9.21
CA GLN A 34 -11.48 9.33 -9.76
C GLN A 34 -12.59 10.29 -9.33
N ARG A 35 -12.54 10.79 -8.09
CA ARG A 35 -13.48 11.79 -7.58
C ARG A 35 -13.36 13.11 -8.34
N GLU A 36 -12.15 13.61 -8.55
CA GLU A 36 -11.92 14.85 -9.31
C GLU A 36 -12.43 14.73 -10.74
N ALA A 37 -12.13 13.62 -11.42
CA ALA A 37 -12.64 13.35 -12.75
C ALA A 37 -14.18 13.27 -12.79
N LEU A 38 -14.80 12.64 -11.78
CA LEU A 38 -16.24 12.50 -11.69
C LEU A 38 -16.94 13.84 -11.42
N VAL A 39 -16.37 14.68 -10.55
CA VAL A 39 -16.84 16.05 -10.32
C VAL A 39 -16.73 16.87 -11.59
N ALA A 40 -15.59 16.79 -12.31
CA ALA A 40 -15.43 17.49 -13.58
C ALA A 40 -16.48 17.06 -14.61
N ARG A 41 -16.81 15.76 -14.68
CA ARG A 41 -17.90 15.24 -15.53
C ARG A 41 -19.26 15.78 -15.13
N ALA A 42 -19.56 15.81 -13.83
CA ALA A 42 -20.82 16.36 -13.31
C ALA A 42 -20.98 17.85 -13.63
N LEU A 43 -19.89 18.63 -13.58
CA LEU A 43 -19.88 20.06 -13.91
C LEU A 43 -19.97 20.30 -15.42
N ALA A 44 -19.26 19.51 -16.23
CA ALA A 44 -19.25 19.63 -17.69
C ALA A 44 -20.66 19.41 -18.29
N GLY A 45 -21.43 18.47 -17.73
CA GLY A 45 -22.79 18.16 -18.19
C GLY A 45 -23.79 19.32 -18.07
N GLY A 46 -23.57 20.27 -17.15
CA GLY A 46 -24.43 21.45 -16.96
C GLY A 46 -23.77 22.79 -17.28
N SER A 47 -22.52 22.77 -17.79
CA SER A 47 -21.62 23.93 -17.84
C SER A 47 -21.64 24.74 -16.53
N ALA A 48 -21.57 24.05 -15.40
CA ALA A 48 -21.63 24.65 -14.07
C ALA A 48 -20.22 24.92 -13.52
N ASP A 49 -20.10 25.90 -12.64
CA ASP A 49 -18.82 26.26 -12.01
C ASP A 49 -18.56 25.41 -10.76
N LEU A 50 -19.63 25.04 -10.05
CA LEU A 50 -19.54 24.27 -8.80
C LEU A 50 -20.80 23.43 -8.54
N LEU A 51 -20.68 22.48 -7.61
CA LEU A 51 -21.80 21.70 -7.08
C LEU A 51 -22.18 22.20 -5.70
N VAL A 52 -23.44 22.58 -5.54
CA VAL A 52 -24.06 22.88 -4.24
C VAL A 52 -24.51 21.56 -3.59
N GLU A 53 -24.27 21.45 -2.29
CA GLU A 53 -24.55 20.24 -1.48
C GLU A 53 -24.01 18.93 -2.07
N PRO A 54 -22.70 18.85 -2.37
CA PRO A 54 -22.13 17.65 -2.95
C PRO A 54 -22.20 16.49 -1.96
N LYS A 55 -22.87 15.40 -2.35
CA LYS A 55 -22.82 14.11 -1.65
C LYS A 55 -21.95 13.15 -2.44
N VAL A 56 -20.97 12.58 -1.76
CA VAL A 56 -20.06 11.57 -2.31
C VAL A 56 -20.32 10.25 -1.60
N ARG A 57 -20.69 9.23 -2.37
CA ARG A 57 -20.82 7.85 -1.88
C ARG A 57 -19.71 7.01 -2.49
N HIS A 58 -18.94 6.35 -1.63
CA HIS A 58 -17.87 5.46 -2.04
C HIS A 58 -18.11 4.08 -1.43
N GLU A 59 -18.15 3.08 -2.29
CA GLU A 59 -18.25 1.68 -1.91
C GLU A 59 -17.03 0.94 -2.45
N ALA A 60 -16.47 0.04 -1.66
CA ALA A 60 -15.34 -0.77 -2.05
C ALA A 60 -15.60 -2.22 -1.65
N ASN A 61 -15.52 -3.12 -2.64
CA ASN A 61 -15.62 -4.55 -2.42
C ASN A 61 -14.25 -5.19 -2.62
N ARG A 62 -13.76 -5.88 -1.59
CA ARG A 62 -12.40 -6.41 -1.56
C ARG A 62 -12.41 -7.92 -1.78
N HIS A 63 -11.80 -8.33 -2.89
CA HIS A 63 -11.50 -9.72 -3.17
C HIS A 63 -10.00 -10.00 -2.96
N TRP A 64 -9.64 -11.28 -3.01
CA TRP A 64 -8.30 -11.76 -2.72
C TRP A 64 -7.19 -11.14 -3.59
N PHE A 65 -7.48 -10.77 -4.84
CA PHE A 65 -6.52 -10.17 -5.79
C PHE A 65 -6.98 -8.89 -6.47
N ARG A 66 -8.20 -8.43 -6.18
CA ARG A 66 -8.77 -7.25 -6.80
C ARG A 66 -9.65 -6.51 -5.80
N THR A 67 -9.64 -5.19 -5.89
CA THR A 67 -10.57 -4.33 -5.17
C THR A 67 -11.43 -3.63 -6.19
N GLU A 68 -12.72 -3.88 -6.14
CA GLU A 68 -13.71 -3.20 -6.97
C GLU A 68 -14.19 -1.96 -6.21
N HIS A 69 -14.22 -0.82 -6.90
CA HIS A 69 -14.64 0.45 -6.35
C HIS A 69 -15.83 0.97 -7.13
N ARG A 70 -16.83 1.46 -6.41
CA ARG A 70 -17.95 2.24 -6.96
C ARG A 70 -17.95 3.61 -6.29
N LEU A 71 -17.95 4.66 -7.09
CA LEU A 71 -17.98 6.04 -6.62
C LEU A 71 -19.13 6.77 -7.28
N THR A 72 -19.94 7.45 -6.47
CA THR A 72 -21.08 8.23 -6.92
C THR A 72 -20.98 9.64 -6.36
N VAL A 73 -21.11 10.65 -7.22
CA VAL A 73 -21.12 12.06 -6.84
C VAL A 73 -22.46 12.65 -7.25
N SER A 74 -23.14 13.31 -6.33
CA SER A 74 -24.40 14.01 -6.60
C SER A 74 -24.40 15.41 -6.01
N GLY A 75 -25.12 16.34 -6.63
CA GLY A 75 -25.24 17.73 -6.17
C GLY A 75 -26.08 18.57 -7.12
N TYR A 76 -26.35 19.82 -6.74
CA TYR A 76 -27.02 20.78 -7.61
C TYR A 76 -25.96 21.58 -8.37
N PRO A 77 -25.89 21.49 -9.71
CA PRO A 77 -25.00 22.34 -10.49
C PRO A 77 -25.35 23.81 -10.27
N ALA A 78 -24.34 24.64 -10.06
CA ALA A 78 -24.53 26.08 -9.88
C ALA A 78 -23.47 26.87 -10.64
N ARG A 79 -23.85 28.08 -11.08
CA ARG A 79 -22.97 29.07 -11.70
C ARG A 79 -22.80 30.26 -10.80
N TYR A 80 -21.63 30.90 -10.88
CA TYR A 80 -21.45 32.19 -10.24
C TYR A 80 -22.25 33.25 -10.98
N GLU A 81 -23.19 33.89 -10.29
CA GLU A 81 -23.94 35.00 -10.86
C GLU A 81 -23.20 36.32 -10.61
N ARG A 82 -22.97 36.66 -9.33
CA ARG A 82 -22.39 37.94 -8.92
C ARG A 82 -21.52 37.80 -7.66
N PHE A 83 -20.47 38.61 -7.58
CA PHE A 83 -19.66 38.76 -6.38
C PHE A 83 -19.89 40.15 -5.79
N ARG A 84 -20.26 40.22 -4.51
CA ARG A 84 -20.50 41.48 -3.81
C ARG A 84 -19.96 41.46 -2.37
N SER A 85 -19.83 42.63 -1.77
CA SER A 85 -19.53 42.74 -0.35
C SER A 85 -20.69 42.18 0.48
N ALA A 86 -20.36 41.43 1.54
CA ALA A 86 -21.34 40.89 2.47
C ALA A 86 -22.11 42.02 3.17
N THR A 87 -23.43 41.88 3.25
CA THR A 87 -24.26 42.71 4.12
C THR A 87 -24.24 42.17 5.56
N LEU A 88 -24.73 42.98 6.51
CA LEU A 88 -24.91 42.53 7.89
C LEU A 88 -25.86 41.33 8.00
N GLU A 89 -26.85 41.23 7.11
CA GLU A 89 -27.77 40.10 7.03
C GLU A 89 -27.07 38.84 6.54
N ASP A 90 -26.26 38.91 5.47
CA ASP A 90 -25.49 37.77 5.00
C ASP A 90 -24.57 37.23 6.11
N ILE A 91 -23.93 38.12 6.85
CA ILE A 91 -23.04 37.75 7.97
C ILE A 91 -23.83 37.07 9.08
N ARG A 92 -25.04 37.55 9.41
CA ARG A 92 -25.92 36.92 10.40
C ARG A 92 -26.36 35.53 9.94
N THR A 93 -26.79 35.38 8.68
CA THR A 93 -27.22 34.10 8.10
C THR A 93 -26.07 33.09 8.05
N ILE A 94 -24.88 33.50 7.59
CA ILE A 94 -23.68 32.64 7.59
C ILE A 94 -23.33 32.20 9.00
N ASN A 95 -23.38 33.11 9.99
CA ASN A 95 -23.09 32.78 11.38
C ASN A 95 -24.16 31.86 12.00
N ALA A 96 -25.44 32.02 11.64
CA ALA A 96 -26.52 31.14 12.07
C ALA A 96 -26.37 29.72 11.48
N VAL A 97 -25.98 29.60 10.22
CA VAL A 97 -25.71 28.30 9.57
C VAL A 97 -24.45 27.64 10.14
N ARG A 98 -23.50 28.42 10.67
CA ARG A 98 -22.21 27.93 11.21
C ARG A 98 -22.32 27.27 12.59
N CYS A 99 -23.45 27.42 13.30
CA CYS A 99 -23.73 26.77 14.59
C CYS A 99 -25.14 26.15 14.56
N PRO A 100 -25.22 24.83 14.34
CA PRO A 100 -25.28 23.93 15.49
C PRO A 100 -24.46 22.65 15.25
N ASP A 101 -23.51 22.38 16.14
CA ASP A 101 -22.86 21.07 16.33
C ASP A 101 -22.45 20.28 15.06
N THR A 102 -21.17 20.43 14.71
CA THR A 102 -20.33 19.58 13.84
C THR A 102 -20.09 19.96 12.37
N VAL A 103 -18.79 19.90 12.03
CA VAL A 103 -18.12 19.96 10.72
C VAL A 103 -18.03 21.33 10.02
N ARG A 104 -16.82 21.89 10.07
CA ARG A 104 -16.38 23.11 9.38
C ARG A 104 -16.46 22.94 7.86
N THR A 105 -17.23 23.79 7.18
CA THR A 105 -17.06 24.05 5.75
C THR A 105 -16.57 25.49 5.57
N THR A 106 -15.27 25.66 5.37
CA THR A 106 -14.70 26.94 4.94
C THR A 106 -14.63 26.91 3.42
N LEU A 107 -15.49 27.66 2.73
CA LEU A 107 -15.29 27.96 1.30
C LEU A 107 -14.28 29.10 1.21
N VAL A 108 -12.99 28.75 1.15
CA VAL A 108 -11.94 29.69 0.74
C VAL A 108 -11.81 29.57 -0.77
N LEU A 109 -12.22 30.60 -1.51
CA LEU A 109 -11.90 30.70 -2.94
C LEU A 109 -10.36 30.72 -3.09
N ALA A 110 -9.83 29.80 -3.91
CA ALA A 110 -8.42 29.81 -4.30
C ALA A 110 -8.09 31.13 -4.99
N GLU A 111 -6.92 31.72 -4.68
CA GLU A 111 -6.46 32.98 -5.27
C GLU A 111 -6.40 32.96 -6.81
N THR A 112 -6.31 31.76 -7.41
CA THR A 112 -6.27 31.52 -8.86
C THR A 112 -7.59 31.72 -9.59
N LEU A 113 -8.72 31.85 -8.88
CA LEU A 113 -10.04 32.13 -9.45
C LEU A 113 -10.48 33.59 -9.30
N ARG A 114 -9.59 34.49 -8.85
CA ARG A 114 -9.92 35.92 -8.74
C ARG A 114 -9.82 36.60 -10.12
N PRO A 115 -10.91 37.21 -10.65
CA PRO A 115 -10.81 38.02 -11.85
C PRO A 115 -9.93 39.25 -11.57
N THR A 116 -9.12 39.65 -12.57
CA THR A 116 -8.27 40.84 -12.51
C THR A 116 -9.13 42.11 -12.42
N PRO A 117 -8.92 42.99 -11.42
CA PRO A 117 -9.68 44.24 -11.34
C PRO A 117 -9.26 45.22 -12.45
N ARG A 118 -10.23 45.96 -13.02
CA ARG A 118 -9.97 47.07 -13.95
C ARG A 118 -9.10 48.15 -13.29
N LYS A 119 -8.28 48.83 -14.11
CA LYS A 119 -7.37 49.92 -13.70
C LYS A 119 -8.07 50.92 -12.77
N GLY A 120 -7.53 51.09 -11.56
CA GLY A 120 -7.90 52.17 -10.64
C GLY A 120 -8.26 51.76 -9.20
N ALA A 121 -8.46 50.47 -8.90
CA ALA A 121 -8.77 50.04 -7.54
C ALA A 121 -7.51 49.62 -6.77
N SER A 122 -7.13 50.36 -5.73
CA SER A 122 -6.10 49.93 -4.77
C SER A 122 -6.72 48.95 -3.77
N LEU A 123 -6.27 47.70 -3.81
CA LEU A 123 -6.64 46.70 -2.81
C LEU A 123 -5.75 46.90 -1.58
N GLY A 124 -6.39 47.05 -0.42
CA GLY A 124 -5.72 47.18 0.87
C GLY A 124 -4.75 46.03 1.13
N LYS A 125 -3.68 46.35 1.85
CA LYS A 125 -2.50 45.50 2.10
C LYS A 125 -2.91 44.08 2.52
N ALA A 126 -2.49 43.09 1.74
CA ALA A 126 -2.73 41.68 2.03
C ALA A 126 -2.12 41.31 3.39
N VAL A 127 -2.96 40.83 4.31
CA VAL A 127 -2.50 40.18 5.53
C VAL A 127 -2.05 38.78 5.14
N SER A 128 -0.79 38.44 5.38
CA SER A 128 -0.25 37.11 5.13
C SER A 128 -0.93 36.11 6.07
N VAL A 129 -1.94 35.42 5.56
CA VAL A 129 -2.47 34.24 6.23
C VAL A 129 -1.43 33.16 6.04
N THR A 130 -0.68 32.86 7.10
CA THR A 130 0.24 31.72 7.13
C THR A 130 -0.60 30.48 6.89
N THR A 131 -0.53 29.91 5.69
CA THR A 131 -1.16 28.64 5.39
C THR A 131 -0.60 27.60 6.37
N PRO A 132 -1.43 26.92 7.16
CA PRO A 132 -0.94 25.86 8.02
C PRO A 132 -0.30 24.82 7.10
N LYS A 133 0.99 24.52 7.37
CA LYS A 133 1.76 23.48 6.67
C LYS A 133 0.85 22.27 6.45
N PRO A 134 0.79 21.69 5.24
CA PRO A 134 -0.04 20.53 4.98
C PRO A 134 0.29 19.47 6.03
N VAL A 135 -0.70 19.13 6.86
CA VAL A 135 -0.57 18.05 7.82
C VAL A 135 -0.48 16.80 6.99
N ARG A 136 0.77 16.39 6.70
CA ARG A 136 1.11 15.13 6.07
C ARG A 136 0.25 14.07 6.77
N ALA A 137 -0.69 13.48 6.02
CA ALA A 137 -1.47 12.36 6.52
C ALA A 137 -0.50 11.42 7.22
N LYS A 138 -0.74 11.15 8.51
CA LYS A 138 0.09 10.21 9.27
C LYS A 138 -0.14 8.83 8.66
N GLY A 139 0.51 8.55 7.53
CA GLY A 139 0.81 7.19 7.11
C GLY A 139 1.39 6.51 8.33
N GLY A 140 0.84 5.34 8.68
CA GLY A 140 1.14 4.65 9.94
C GLY A 140 2.62 4.78 10.26
N LYS A 141 2.94 5.36 11.42
CA LYS A 141 4.31 5.75 11.78
C LYS A 141 5.23 4.57 11.49
N PHE A 142 6.09 4.69 10.49
CA PHE A 142 7.14 3.72 10.23
C PHE A 142 7.94 3.58 11.54
N ARG A 143 7.79 2.44 12.21
CA ARG A 143 8.63 2.11 13.35
C ARG A 143 9.95 1.62 12.76
N GLU A 144 10.94 2.50 12.81
CA GLU A 144 12.32 2.17 12.48
C GLU A 144 12.74 0.89 13.21
N ARG A 145 13.55 0.03 12.55
CA ARG A 145 14.08 -1.20 13.17
C ARG A 145 14.90 -0.79 14.39
N ARG A 146 14.47 -1.22 15.57
CA ARG A 146 15.16 -0.99 16.84
C ARG A 146 15.75 -2.29 17.35
N SER A 147 16.80 -2.16 18.15
CA SER A 147 17.37 -3.29 18.87
C SER A 147 16.29 -3.93 19.75
N GLY A 148 16.20 -5.25 19.75
CA GLY A 148 15.21 -5.97 20.54
C GLY A 148 14.82 -7.32 19.94
N TYR A 149 13.89 -8.00 20.61
CA TYR A 149 13.31 -9.23 20.09
C TYR A 149 12.56 -8.98 18.77
N ARG A 150 12.63 -9.96 17.87
CA ARG A 150 11.95 -9.93 16.58
C ARG A 150 11.63 -11.35 16.13
N GLY A 151 10.34 -11.63 15.88
CA GLY A 151 9.86 -12.88 15.31
C GLY A 151 9.52 -12.74 13.84
N LEU A 152 9.69 -13.82 13.08
CA LEU A 152 9.27 -13.92 11.68
C LEU A 152 8.59 -15.26 11.45
N VAL A 153 7.43 -15.26 10.79
CA VAL A 153 6.87 -16.47 10.16
C VAL A 153 7.11 -16.34 8.66
N GLU A 154 7.65 -17.39 8.06
CA GLU A 154 8.01 -17.44 6.66
C GLU A 154 7.30 -18.59 5.95
N GLY A 155 6.69 -18.28 4.80
CA GLY A 155 6.24 -19.25 3.83
C GLY A 155 7.09 -19.13 2.57
N SER A 156 7.40 -20.25 1.93
CA SER A 156 8.30 -20.28 0.80
C SER A 156 7.94 -21.36 -0.21
N TYR A 157 8.22 -21.05 -1.47
CA TYR A 157 8.16 -21.98 -2.58
C TYR A 157 9.59 -22.37 -2.97
N ILE A 158 9.80 -23.66 -3.20
CA ILE A 158 11.08 -24.26 -3.53
C ILE A 158 11.01 -24.70 -4.99
N ASN A 159 12.03 -24.34 -5.76
CA ASN A 159 12.30 -24.92 -7.06
C ASN A 159 13.64 -25.66 -6.97
N LEU A 160 13.60 -26.99 -7.07
CA LEU A 160 14.80 -27.82 -7.03
C LEU A 160 15.56 -27.68 -8.35
N THR A 161 16.84 -27.36 -8.24
CA THR A 161 17.79 -27.22 -9.34
C THR A 161 19.04 -28.03 -8.98
N THR A 162 18.85 -29.33 -8.74
CA THR A 162 19.97 -30.23 -8.43
C THR A 162 20.57 -30.70 -9.75
N SER A 163 21.91 -30.76 -9.81
CA SER A 163 22.70 -31.09 -11.01
C SER A 163 22.09 -32.21 -11.85
N SER A 164 21.83 -31.94 -13.14
CA SER A 164 21.48 -32.83 -14.27
C SER A 164 20.41 -33.93 -14.13
N ASP A 165 20.12 -34.41 -12.93
CA ASP A 165 19.47 -35.70 -12.70
C ASP A 165 18.17 -35.60 -11.91
N PHE A 166 17.84 -34.43 -11.35
CA PHE A 166 16.60 -34.24 -10.59
C PHE A 166 15.95 -32.87 -10.84
N ARG A 167 14.63 -32.87 -11.00
CA ARG A 167 13.79 -31.66 -11.00
C ARG A 167 12.67 -31.81 -10.00
N GLY A 168 12.16 -30.69 -9.50
CA GLY A 168 11.15 -30.77 -8.47
C GLY A 168 10.73 -29.42 -7.94
N ASP A 169 9.71 -29.46 -7.12
CA ASP A 169 9.16 -28.30 -6.45
C ASP A 169 8.85 -28.61 -5.00
N GLY A 170 8.48 -27.58 -4.24
CA GLY A 170 8.16 -27.79 -2.85
C GLY A 170 7.67 -26.54 -2.17
N PHE A 171 7.27 -26.73 -0.92
CA PHE A 171 6.88 -25.64 -0.06
C PHE A 171 7.56 -25.80 1.29
N ALA A 172 7.92 -24.69 1.90
CA ALA A 172 8.48 -24.69 3.23
C ALA A 172 7.87 -23.58 4.08
N PHE A 173 7.55 -23.94 5.32
CA PHE A 173 7.09 -23.04 6.35
C PHE A 173 8.11 -23.03 7.47
N SER A 174 8.47 -21.85 7.98
CA SER A 174 9.36 -21.75 9.12
C SER A 174 8.97 -20.60 10.03
N THR A 175 9.30 -20.75 11.31
CA THR A 175 9.28 -19.65 12.27
C THR A 175 10.71 -19.36 12.69
N ILE A 176 11.04 -18.08 12.84
CA ILE A 176 12.37 -17.61 13.22
C ILE A 176 12.21 -16.64 14.37
N HIS A 177 12.89 -16.93 15.47
CA HIS A 177 12.89 -16.14 16.68
C HIS A 177 14.30 -15.64 16.95
N GLY A 178 14.45 -14.33 17.13
CA GLY A 178 15.78 -13.77 17.28
C GLY A 178 15.80 -12.37 17.84
N ARG A 179 16.97 -11.75 17.71
CA ARG A 179 17.24 -10.40 18.16
C ARG A 179 17.71 -9.55 16.99
N GLN A 180 17.05 -8.42 16.83
CA GLN A 180 17.54 -7.31 16.03
C GLN A 180 18.65 -6.61 16.81
N CYS A 181 19.83 -6.51 16.23
CA CYS A 181 20.99 -5.80 16.75
C CYS A 181 21.15 -4.48 16.00
N GLY A 182 20.68 -3.40 16.63
CA GLY A 182 20.67 -2.08 16.02
C GLY A 182 19.76 -2.00 14.79
N LYS A 183 20.13 -1.16 13.80
CA LYS A 183 19.27 -0.87 12.64
C LYS A 183 19.50 -1.81 11.44
N HIS A 184 20.63 -2.52 11.43
CA HIS A 184 21.10 -3.24 10.24
C HIS A 184 21.24 -4.74 10.43
N PHE A 185 21.37 -5.27 11.64
CA PHE A 185 21.68 -6.69 11.81
C PHE A 185 20.57 -7.42 12.56
N PHE A 186 20.27 -8.64 12.14
CA PHE A 186 19.39 -9.56 12.83
C PHE A 186 20.08 -10.92 12.92
N ALA A 187 19.99 -11.54 14.08
CA ALA A 187 20.40 -12.92 14.29
C ALA A 187 19.28 -13.67 15.03
N GLY A 188 18.97 -14.89 14.61
CA GLY A 188 17.92 -15.69 15.22
C GLY A 188 18.06 -17.17 14.95
N LEU A 189 17.27 -17.95 15.66
CA LEU A 189 17.10 -19.38 15.47
C LEU A 189 15.75 -19.62 14.80
N GLY A 190 15.73 -20.51 13.82
CA GLY A 190 14.54 -20.91 13.12
C GLY A 190 14.36 -22.42 13.13
N VAL A 191 13.10 -22.82 13.07
CA VAL A 191 12.67 -24.19 12.82
C VAL A 191 11.61 -24.14 11.73
N GLY A 192 11.62 -25.12 10.83
CA GLY A 192 10.61 -25.19 9.79
C GLY A 192 10.24 -26.61 9.41
N VAL A 193 9.25 -26.72 8.53
CA VAL A 193 8.84 -27.95 7.86
C VAL A 193 8.91 -27.69 6.36
N PHE A 194 9.72 -28.48 5.68
CA PHE A 194 10.03 -28.35 4.26
C PHE A 194 9.54 -29.61 3.59
N LYS A 195 8.67 -29.48 2.60
CA LYS A 195 8.24 -30.58 1.75
C LYS A 195 8.77 -30.32 0.35
N ALA A 196 9.58 -31.24 -0.15
CA ALA A 196 10.12 -31.20 -1.50
C ALA A 196 9.71 -32.46 -2.25
N ASN A 197 9.19 -32.30 -3.46
CA ASN A 197 8.93 -33.37 -4.40
C ASN A 197 10.07 -33.39 -5.40
N ALA A 198 10.76 -34.52 -5.53
CA ALA A 198 11.86 -34.71 -6.46
C ALA A 198 11.49 -35.79 -7.49
N GLU A 199 11.71 -35.47 -8.75
CA GLU A 199 11.56 -36.35 -9.90
C GLU A 199 12.94 -36.59 -10.52
N ARG A 200 13.29 -37.85 -10.73
CA ARG A 200 14.57 -38.25 -11.35
C ARG A 200 14.48 -38.12 -12.87
N LEU A 201 15.43 -37.41 -13.49
CA LEU A 201 15.46 -37.12 -14.92
C LEU A 201 16.14 -38.20 -15.77
N ASN A 202 17.11 -38.93 -15.21
CA ASN A 202 17.85 -39.98 -15.90
C ASN A 202 17.54 -41.34 -15.28
N SER A 203 16.32 -41.84 -15.51
CA SER A 203 16.01 -43.24 -15.25
C SER A 203 15.96 -44.02 -16.56
N GLY A 204 16.75 -45.10 -16.62
CA GLY A 204 16.78 -46.01 -17.76
C GLY A 204 15.40 -46.61 -18.03
N TYR A 205 15.24 -47.16 -19.23
CA TYR A 205 13.99 -47.63 -19.87
C TYR A 205 13.07 -48.56 -19.04
N ASP A 206 13.47 -48.97 -17.84
CA ASP A 206 12.72 -49.88 -16.95
C ASP A 206 12.31 -49.29 -15.59
N ASP A 207 12.58 -48.00 -15.31
CA ASP A 207 12.21 -47.40 -14.01
C ASP A 207 11.01 -46.45 -14.18
N TYR A 208 9.83 -46.95 -13.80
CA TYR A 208 8.62 -46.12 -13.67
C TYR A 208 8.94 -44.94 -12.74
N GLY A 209 8.89 -43.72 -13.28
CA GLY A 209 9.31 -42.50 -12.61
C GLY A 209 8.89 -42.44 -11.14
N TYR A 210 9.85 -42.71 -10.26
CA TYR A 210 9.68 -42.56 -8.83
C TYR A 210 9.69 -41.08 -8.49
N THR A 211 8.51 -40.52 -8.23
CA THR A 211 8.39 -39.22 -7.55
C THR A 211 8.64 -39.47 -6.07
N ASP A 212 9.83 -39.11 -5.60
CA ASP A 212 10.14 -39.18 -4.18
C ASP A 212 9.72 -37.87 -3.51
N SER A 213 9.02 -37.96 -2.38
CA SER A 213 8.59 -36.80 -1.62
C SER A 213 9.25 -36.83 -0.26
N LYS A 214 10.11 -35.84 0.03
CA LYS A 214 10.83 -35.73 1.28
C LYS A 214 10.20 -34.65 2.15
N VAL A 215 9.85 -35.00 3.38
CA VAL A 215 9.43 -34.04 4.43
C VAL A 215 10.57 -33.89 5.42
N MET A 216 10.87 -32.64 5.76
CA MET A 216 12.12 -32.28 6.41
C MET A 216 11.88 -31.25 7.49
N VAL A 217 12.60 -31.37 8.61
CA VAL A 217 12.46 -30.45 9.74
C VAL A 217 13.82 -29.81 10.06
N PRO A 218 14.22 -28.76 9.33
CA PRO A 218 15.49 -28.09 9.58
C PRO A 218 15.41 -27.19 10.82
N PHE A 219 16.43 -27.28 11.66
CA PHE A 219 16.77 -26.31 12.69
C PHE A 219 17.97 -25.50 12.22
N PHE A 220 17.85 -24.17 12.20
CA PHE A 220 18.85 -23.31 11.58
C PHE A 220 19.08 -22.00 12.32
N LEU A 221 20.32 -21.53 12.27
CA LEU A 221 20.70 -20.15 12.57
C LEU A 221 20.42 -19.29 11.34
N ASN A 222 19.93 -18.08 11.57
CA ASN A 222 19.65 -17.10 10.53
C ASN A 222 20.32 -15.77 10.87
N ALA A 223 21.19 -15.30 9.98
CA ALA A 223 21.81 -13.99 10.06
C ALA A 223 21.36 -13.13 8.87
N LYS A 224 20.85 -11.93 9.14
CA LYS A 224 20.44 -10.95 8.12
C LYS A 224 21.14 -9.62 8.31
N ALA A 225 21.52 -9.00 7.20
CA ALA A 225 22.04 -7.65 7.15
C ALA A 225 21.17 -6.76 6.23
N TYR A 226 20.50 -5.78 6.82
CA TYR A 226 19.69 -4.76 6.14
C TYR A 226 20.59 -3.60 5.73
N LEU A 227 20.56 -3.28 4.43
CA LEU A 227 21.41 -2.28 3.80
C LEU A 227 20.93 -0.85 4.08
N LEU A 228 19.62 -0.65 4.27
CA LEU A 228 19.02 0.67 4.50
C LEU A 228 18.26 0.76 5.83
N LYS A 229 18.20 1.97 6.41
CA LYS A 229 17.45 2.30 7.64
C LYS A 229 15.96 2.58 7.39
N SER A 230 15.54 2.61 6.12
CA SER A 230 14.20 3.02 5.71
C SER A 230 13.15 1.90 5.81
N ARG A 231 11.88 2.27 5.59
CA ARG A 231 10.73 1.36 5.47
C ARG A 231 10.93 0.35 4.36
N PHE A 232 11.57 0.78 3.29
CA PHE A 232 12.06 -0.05 2.21
C PHE A 232 13.55 -0.31 2.46
N SER A 233 13.92 -1.56 2.68
CA SER A 233 15.31 -1.92 2.97
C SER A 233 15.68 -3.26 2.32
N PRO A 234 16.55 -3.23 1.29
CA PRO A 234 17.22 -4.42 0.80
C PRO A 234 18.02 -5.08 1.92
N TYR A 235 18.09 -6.40 1.90
CA TYR A 235 18.87 -7.17 2.83
C TYR A 235 19.55 -8.36 2.15
N VAL A 236 20.62 -8.81 2.77
CA VAL A 236 21.26 -10.10 2.49
C VAL A 236 21.05 -11.01 3.69
N GLU A 237 20.96 -12.32 3.46
CA GLU A 237 20.83 -13.30 4.52
C GLU A 237 21.64 -14.56 4.25
N VAL A 238 22.05 -15.18 5.36
CA VAL A 238 22.72 -16.48 5.37
C VAL A 238 22.06 -17.32 6.46
N ARG A 239 21.79 -18.58 6.15
CA ARG A 239 21.27 -19.56 7.10
C ARG A 239 22.14 -20.80 7.10
N GLY A 240 22.39 -21.33 8.28
CA GLY A 240 23.15 -22.55 8.48
C GLY A 240 22.51 -23.38 9.58
N GLY A 241 22.37 -24.68 9.37
CA GLY A 241 21.64 -25.55 10.27
C GLY A 241 21.80 -27.03 9.98
N TYR A 242 20.99 -27.83 10.67
CA TYR A 242 20.93 -29.27 10.52
C TYR A 242 19.46 -29.72 10.44
N GLU A 243 19.20 -30.80 9.72
CA GLU A 243 17.90 -31.47 9.75
C GLU A 243 17.84 -32.44 10.94
N VAL A 244 16.70 -32.44 11.63
CA VAL A 244 16.38 -33.47 12.62
C VAL A 244 15.51 -34.51 11.92
N SER A 245 16.15 -35.42 11.21
CA SER A 245 15.55 -36.60 10.57
C SER A 245 16.52 -37.78 10.70
N GLU A 246 16.19 -38.94 10.12
CA GLU A 246 16.98 -40.19 10.27
C GLU A 246 18.42 -40.06 9.73
N THR A 247 18.68 -39.10 8.85
CA THR A 247 20.02 -38.77 8.33
C THR A 247 20.40 -37.35 8.76
N GLU A 248 21.49 -37.21 9.52
CA GLU A 248 22.03 -35.90 9.89
C GLU A 248 22.62 -35.21 8.66
N SER A 249 21.87 -34.26 8.09
CA SER A 249 22.32 -33.51 6.91
C SER A 249 22.37 -32.00 7.18
N TYR A 250 23.41 -31.36 6.66
CA TYR A 250 23.63 -29.92 6.81
C TYR A 250 22.73 -29.11 5.88
N TYR A 251 22.15 -28.05 6.43
CA TYR A 251 21.40 -27.04 5.69
C TYR A 251 22.22 -25.76 5.58
N LEU A 252 22.50 -25.33 4.36
CA LEU A 252 23.11 -24.03 4.09
C LEU A 252 22.27 -23.27 3.06
N SER A 253 22.01 -21.99 3.32
CA SER A 253 21.41 -21.12 2.32
C SER A 253 21.97 -19.72 2.38
N GLY A 254 22.06 -19.10 1.21
CA GLY A 254 22.45 -17.71 1.05
C GLY A 254 21.47 -17.02 0.11
N GLY A 255 21.12 -15.77 0.41
CA GLY A 255 20.18 -15.07 -0.43
C GLY A 255 20.04 -13.60 -0.13
N ILE A 256 19.11 -13.01 -0.89
CA ILE A 256 18.85 -11.58 -0.90
C ILE A 256 17.35 -11.34 -0.79
N GLY A 257 16.98 -10.14 -0.35
CA GLY A 257 15.58 -9.77 -0.28
C GLY A 257 15.33 -8.31 -0.03
N LEU A 258 14.05 -7.98 0.07
CA LEU A 258 13.52 -6.65 0.30
C LEU A 258 12.57 -6.70 1.50
N SER A 259 12.85 -5.84 2.48
CA SER A 259 11.99 -5.66 3.64
C SER A 259 11.15 -4.39 3.47
N TYR A 260 9.84 -4.54 3.54
CA TYR A 260 8.86 -3.46 3.54
C TYR A 260 8.03 -3.49 4.82
N SER A 261 8.37 -2.64 5.78
CA SER A 261 7.67 -2.54 7.08
C SER A 261 7.61 -3.87 7.84
N ARG A 262 6.48 -4.58 7.79
CA ARG A 262 6.24 -5.88 8.46
C ARG A 262 6.32 -7.08 7.52
N PHE A 263 6.71 -6.86 6.27
CA PHE A 263 6.83 -7.90 5.26
C PHE A 263 8.26 -7.98 4.76
N GLU A 264 8.71 -9.19 4.48
CA GLU A 264 9.99 -9.48 3.83
C GLU A 264 9.74 -10.39 2.64
N LEU A 265 10.28 -10.02 1.49
CA LEU A 265 10.28 -10.81 0.27
C LEU A 265 11.72 -11.16 -0.06
N GLY A 266 12.02 -12.41 -0.37
CA GLY A 266 13.39 -12.81 -0.65
C GLY A 266 13.51 -14.01 -1.57
N ALA A 267 14.72 -14.20 -2.08
CA ALA A 267 15.11 -15.39 -2.83
C ALA A 267 16.43 -15.91 -2.26
N ASN A 268 16.50 -17.21 -2.00
CA ASN A 268 17.71 -17.87 -1.53
C ASN A 268 18.11 -18.96 -2.51
N TYR A 269 19.41 -19.16 -2.67
CA TYR A 269 19.94 -20.44 -3.08
C TYR A 269 20.17 -21.27 -1.83
N PHE A 270 19.68 -22.50 -1.81
CA PHE A 270 19.89 -23.43 -0.72
C PHE A 270 20.58 -24.69 -1.22
N GLN A 271 21.33 -25.31 -0.33
CA GLN A 271 21.92 -26.61 -0.50
C GLN A 271 21.61 -27.45 0.74
N PHE A 272 21.17 -28.66 0.50
CA PHE A 272 20.73 -29.58 1.52
C PHE A 272 20.83 -31.04 1.02
N ASP A 273 21.59 -31.90 1.70
CA ASP A 273 21.64 -33.36 1.45
C ASP A 273 21.78 -33.74 -0.04
N GLY A 274 22.74 -33.10 -0.73
CA GLY A 274 22.97 -33.31 -2.16
C GLY A 274 21.95 -32.63 -3.09
N LEU A 275 20.81 -32.16 -2.56
CA LEU A 275 19.87 -31.30 -3.27
C LEU A 275 20.30 -29.84 -3.20
N SER A 276 20.05 -29.12 -4.28
CA SER A 276 20.14 -27.66 -4.29
C SER A 276 19.03 -27.05 -5.11
N GLY A 277 18.77 -25.77 -4.89
CA GLY A 277 17.70 -25.09 -5.59
C GLY A 277 17.53 -23.64 -5.17
N ILE A 278 16.52 -23.02 -5.77
CA ILE A 278 16.12 -21.65 -5.48
C ILE A 278 14.84 -21.67 -4.65
N GLN A 279 14.81 -20.87 -3.60
CA GLN A 279 13.68 -20.71 -2.71
C GLN A 279 13.17 -19.27 -2.76
N ALA A 280 11.93 -19.07 -3.21
CA ALA A 280 11.23 -17.79 -3.12
C ALA A 280 10.48 -17.70 -1.78
N ARG A 281 10.64 -16.60 -1.05
CA ARG A 281 10.20 -16.49 0.35
C ARG A 281 9.37 -15.24 0.58
N LEU A 282 8.32 -15.38 1.38
CA LEU A 282 7.54 -14.30 1.96
C LEU A 282 7.49 -14.50 3.48
N ALA A 283 7.94 -13.50 4.23
CA ALA A 283 7.91 -13.51 5.68
C ALA A 283 7.10 -12.33 6.24
N ILE A 284 6.43 -12.60 7.36
CA ILE A 284 5.66 -11.63 8.14
C ILE A 284 6.29 -11.51 9.51
N LEU A 285 6.44 -10.27 9.96
CA LEU A 285 7.09 -9.92 11.21
C LEU A 285 6.11 -9.70 12.35
N PHE A 286 6.45 -10.23 13.53
CA PHE A 286 5.69 -10.09 14.77
C PHE A 286 6.59 -9.78 15.98
#